data_AF-A0A1G8TFL9-F1
#
_entry.id   AF-A0A1G8TFL9-F1
#
_cell.length_a   1.000
_cell.length_b   1.000
_cell.length_c   1.000
_cell.angle_alpha   90.00
_cell.angle_beta   90.00
_cell.angle_gamma   90.00
#
_symmetry.space_group_name_H-M   'P 1'
#
loop_
_entity.id
_entity.type
_entity.pdbx_description
1 polymer ?
#
loop_
_entity_poly.entity_id
_entity_poly.type
_entity_poly.pdbx_seq_one_letter_code
_entity_poly.pdbx_strand_id
1 'polypeptide(L)'
;MFRSVLSACLLVAFSSVASEARPYRIHQVPECNVTMPCDFSYSQTRRERTSRVSLQAYRSTQLTVTDAGSATATSVSGTRIIGGRPAGCPSSFCGCGAALRVFGRVVPELNLAANWLRFPRTSPAPGMVAARRGHVFVLEQHLGGDMWMAYDANSGGHTTRMHARSLRGYTVVNPRG
;
A
#
# COMPACT_ATOMS: atom_id res chain seq x y z
N MET A 1 35.29 -19.73 -25.11
CA MET A 1 34.40 -19.03 -24.17
C MET A 1 33.11 -19.79 -23.81
N PHE A 2 32.65 -20.79 -24.59
CA PHE A 2 31.44 -21.57 -24.26
C PHE A 2 31.58 -22.56 -23.09
N ARG A 3 32.80 -23.03 -22.78
CA ARG A 3 33.05 -24.00 -21.71
C ARG A 3 32.87 -23.42 -20.30
N SER A 4 33.18 -22.14 -20.10
CA SER A 4 33.06 -21.47 -18.79
C SER A 4 31.61 -21.21 -18.39
N VAL A 5 30.71 -21.00 -19.37
CA VAL A 5 29.29 -20.74 -19.12
C VAL A 5 28.56 -22.01 -18.68
N LEU A 6 28.87 -23.16 -19.28
CA LEU A 6 28.29 -24.45 -18.89
C LEU A 6 28.69 -24.86 -17.46
N SER A 7 29.92 -24.55 -17.05
CA SER A 7 30.40 -24.84 -15.69
C SER A 7 29.68 -24.03 -14.61
N ALA A 8 29.29 -22.78 -14.92
CA ALA A 8 28.54 -21.94 -13.98
C ALA A 8 27.08 -22.41 -13.83
N CYS A 9 26.44 -22.88 -14.91
CA CYS A 9 25.08 -23.40 -14.84
C CYS A 9 24.97 -24.73 -14.06
N LEU A 10 25.98 -25.59 -14.15
CA LEU A 10 26.01 -26.85 -13.39
C LEU A 10 26.17 -26.62 -11.88
N LEU A 11 26.95 -25.63 -11.45
CA LEU A 11 27.14 -25.32 -10.02
C LEU A 11 25.86 -24.80 -9.35
N VAL A 12 25.00 -24.06 -10.06
CA VAL A 12 23.74 -23.54 -9.50
C VAL A 12 22.70 -24.65 -9.28
N ALA A 13 22.71 -25.72 -10.09
CA ALA A 13 21.77 -26.82 -9.94
C ALA A 13 22.03 -27.67 -8.67
N PHE A 14 23.29 -27.86 -8.29
CA PHE A 14 23.68 -28.69 -7.14
C PHE A 14 23.56 -28.02 -5.78
N SER A 15 23.40 -26.69 -5.70
CA SER A 15 23.21 -25.98 -4.41
C SER A 15 21.75 -25.87 -3.96
N SER A 16 20.83 -26.54 -4.65
CA SER A 16 19.39 -26.51 -4.32
C SER A 16 19.09 -27.44 -3.14
N VAL A 17 19.45 -27.04 -1.93
CA VAL A 17 19.03 -27.74 -0.71
C VAL A 17 17.55 -27.44 -0.49
N ALA A 18 16.72 -28.48 -0.53
CA ALA A 18 15.30 -28.38 -0.21
C ALA A 18 15.14 -27.90 1.24
N SER A 19 14.54 -26.73 1.45
CA SER A 19 14.11 -26.31 2.80
C SER A 19 13.00 -27.23 3.28
N GLU A 20 13.35 -28.16 4.16
CA GLU A 20 12.42 -29.04 4.85
C GLU A 20 11.63 -28.20 5.87
N ALA A 21 10.34 -27.99 5.62
CA ALA A 21 9.44 -27.33 6.57
C ALA A 21 9.24 -28.25 7.77
N ARG A 22 9.72 -27.83 8.95
CA ARG A 22 9.54 -28.58 10.20
C ARG A 22 8.05 -28.82 10.46
N PRO A 23 7.63 -30.06 10.78
CA PRO A 23 6.27 -30.30 11.26
C PRO A 23 6.12 -29.68 12.65
N TYR A 24 5.11 -28.84 12.81
CA TYR A 24 4.77 -28.21 14.08
C TYR A 24 4.23 -29.30 15.03
N ARG A 25 5.10 -29.83 15.89
CA ARG A 25 4.72 -30.78 16.95
C ARG A 25 4.53 -29.99 18.24
N ILE A 26 3.28 -29.75 18.64
CA ILE A 26 2.96 -29.20 19.96
C ILE A 26 3.14 -30.34 20.96
N HIS A 27 4.22 -30.30 21.73
CA HIS A 27 4.31 -31.03 23.00
C HIS A 27 3.49 -30.25 24.03
N GLN A 28 2.37 -30.83 24.48
CA GLN A 28 1.66 -30.35 25.67
C GLN A 28 2.50 -30.66 26.91
N VAL A 29 2.95 -29.61 27.59
CA VAL A 29 3.48 -29.70 28.96
C VAL A 29 2.28 -29.56 29.91
N PRO A 30 2.10 -30.47 30.89
CA PRO A 30 1.02 -30.38 31.85
C PRO A 30 1.33 -29.27 32.86
N GLU A 31 0.29 -28.59 33.33
CA GLU A 31 0.30 -27.50 34.32
C GLU A 31 0.47 -26.07 33.77
N CYS A 32 -0.50 -25.65 32.96
CA CYS A 32 -0.97 -24.26 32.97
C CYS A 32 -2.50 -24.28 33.16
N ASN A 33 -2.94 -24.00 34.38
CA ASN A 33 -4.34 -23.95 34.79
C ASN A 33 -5.02 -22.64 34.34
N VAL A 34 -5.14 -22.43 33.04
CA VAL A 34 -5.95 -21.34 32.47
C VAL A 34 -7.10 -21.94 31.68
N THR A 35 -8.24 -22.05 32.35
CA THR A 35 -9.52 -22.37 31.70
C THR A 35 -10.02 -21.13 30.99
N MET A 36 -9.76 -21.02 29.68
CA MET A 36 -10.45 -20.06 28.82
C MET A 36 -11.80 -20.69 28.41
N PRO A 37 -12.95 -20.10 28.74
CA PRO A 37 -14.25 -20.69 28.39
C PRO A 37 -14.42 -20.70 26.86
N CYS A 38 -14.61 -21.90 26.32
CA CYS A 38 -15.00 -22.12 24.93
C CYS A 38 -16.48 -21.78 24.77
N ASP A 39 -16.80 -20.63 24.19
CA ASP A 39 -18.11 -20.38 23.60
C ASP A 39 -17.98 -20.36 22.07
N PHE A 40 -17.90 -21.56 21.50
CA PHE A 40 -18.07 -21.81 20.06
C PHE A 40 -19.23 -22.79 19.89
N SER A 41 -20.44 -22.24 19.83
CA SER A 41 -21.59 -22.93 19.26
C SER A 41 -21.33 -23.21 17.77
N TYR A 42 -20.71 -24.37 17.49
CA TYR A 42 -20.72 -24.99 16.17
C TYR A 42 -22.13 -25.49 15.87
N SER A 43 -22.93 -24.73 15.13
CA SER A 43 -23.95 -25.34 14.29
C SER A 43 -23.24 -26.01 13.12
N GLN A 44 -23.11 -27.34 13.19
CA GLN A 44 -22.81 -28.15 12.02
C GLN A 44 -23.95 -27.99 11.02
N THR A 45 -23.70 -27.31 9.90
CA THR A 45 -24.45 -27.54 8.67
C THR A 45 -23.52 -28.17 7.64
N ARG A 46 -23.66 -29.49 7.56
CA ARG A 46 -23.66 -30.33 6.36
C ARG A 46 -23.18 -29.65 5.07
N ARG A 47 -22.15 -30.25 4.46
CA ARG A 47 -21.79 -30.09 3.05
C ARG A 47 -23.05 -30.12 2.16
N GLU A 48 -23.38 -29.01 1.54
CA GLU A 48 -24.17 -29.01 0.31
C GLU A 48 -23.73 -27.86 -0.60
N ARG A 49 -23.55 -28.24 -1.85
CA ARG A 49 -23.07 -27.47 -2.99
C ARG A 49 -24.18 -26.55 -3.47
N THR A 50 -24.06 -25.21 -3.43
CA THR A 50 -24.53 -24.30 -4.51
C THR A 50 -24.28 -22.80 -4.25
N SER A 51 -24.01 -22.14 -5.39
CA SER A 51 -24.41 -20.76 -5.75
C SER A 51 -23.71 -19.54 -5.15
N ARG A 52 -22.81 -19.01 -5.98
CA ARG A 52 -22.45 -17.60 -6.13
C ARG A 52 -23.71 -16.71 -6.22
N VAL A 53 -24.25 -16.17 -5.12
CA VAL A 53 -25.01 -14.90 -5.04
C VAL A 53 -25.28 -14.62 -3.54
N SER A 54 -24.41 -13.91 -2.80
CA SER A 54 -24.78 -13.32 -1.48
C SER A 54 -23.75 -12.43 -0.78
N LEU A 55 -22.55 -12.20 -1.32
CA LEU A 55 -21.52 -11.33 -0.68
C LEU A 55 -21.84 -9.82 -0.71
N GLN A 56 -23.05 -9.41 -1.10
CA GLN A 56 -23.43 -8.01 -1.27
C GLN A 56 -24.24 -7.43 -0.09
N ALA A 57 -24.58 -8.24 0.92
CA ALA A 57 -25.48 -7.82 2.00
C ALA A 57 -24.79 -7.50 3.36
N TYR A 58 -23.48 -7.70 3.53
CA TYR A 58 -22.81 -7.44 4.82
C TYR A 58 -22.38 -5.97 5.03
N ARG A 59 -22.81 -5.03 4.17
CA ARG A 59 -22.32 -3.64 4.19
C ARG A 59 -23.25 -2.62 4.83
N SER A 60 -24.26 -3.06 5.57
CA SER A 60 -25.30 -2.17 6.08
C SER A 60 -25.75 -2.54 7.49
N THR A 61 -24.89 -2.38 8.49
CA THR A 61 -25.36 -2.23 9.87
C THR A 61 -24.48 -1.24 10.61
N GLN A 62 -24.98 0.00 10.66
CA GLN A 62 -24.57 1.07 11.56
C GLN A 62 -24.53 0.55 13.01
N LEU A 63 -23.41 0.78 13.70
CA LEU A 63 -23.38 0.84 15.15
C LEU A 63 -23.16 2.29 15.55
N THR A 64 -24.25 2.91 15.99
CA THR A 64 -24.29 4.14 16.76
C THR A 64 -23.67 3.91 18.13
N VAL A 65 -22.56 4.58 18.42
CA VAL A 65 -22.06 4.81 19.78
C VAL A 65 -21.98 6.31 19.97
N THR A 66 -22.86 6.83 20.82
CA THR A 66 -22.78 8.17 21.38
C THR A 66 -21.85 8.14 22.60
N ASP A 67 -20.75 8.90 22.56
CA ASP A 67 -20.27 9.61 23.74
C ASP A 67 -19.45 10.85 23.32
N ALA A 68 -19.58 11.91 24.12
CA ALA A 68 -19.23 13.27 23.85
C ALA A 68 -17.73 13.56 24.02
N GLY A 69 -17.14 14.14 22.98
CA GLY A 69 -15.82 14.75 23.01
C GLY A 69 -15.59 15.43 21.68
N SER A 70 -15.61 16.76 21.67
CA SER A 70 -15.46 17.60 20.48
C SER A 70 -14.07 17.42 19.86
N ALA A 71 -13.92 16.40 19.05
CA ALA A 71 -12.92 16.30 18.01
C ALA A 71 -13.72 16.20 16.71
N THR A 72 -13.54 17.17 15.82
CA THR A 72 -13.89 17.03 14.40
C THR A 72 -13.05 15.89 13.83
N ALA A 73 -13.46 14.66 14.11
CA ALA A 73 -13.03 13.48 13.40
C ALA A 73 -13.63 13.61 12.00
N THR A 74 -12.98 14.38 11.15
CA THR A 74 -13.22 14.36 9.72
C THR A 74 -13.00 12.91 9.32
N SER A 75 -14.09 12.16 9.14
CA SER A 75 -14.00 10.82 8.57
C SER A 75 -13.37 11.00 7.19
N VAL A 76 -12.07 10.75 7.10
CA VAL A 76 -11.35 10.79 5.82
C VAL A 76 -11.89 9.61 5.05
N SER A 77 -12.95 9.90 4.31
CA SER A 77 -13.81 8.94 3.65
C SER A 77 -13.03 8.26 2.55
N GLY A 78 -12.39 7.15 2.91
CA GLY A 78 -11.95 6.11 2.00
C GLY A 78 -10.83 6.49 1.03
N THR A 79 -10.20 5.45 0.51
CA THR A 79 -9.42 5.57 -0.73
C THR A 79 -10.37 5.81 -1.89
N ARG A 80 -10.13 6.86 -2.69
CA ARG A 80 -10.83 7.08 -3.96
C ARG A 80 -9.89 6.81 -5.13
N ILE A 81 -10.24 5.88 -6.00
CA ILE A 81 -9.56 5.71 -7.29
C ILE A 81 -10.08 6.79 -8.24
N ILE A 82 -9.17 7.56 -8.83
CA ILE A 82 -9.50 8.68 -9.73
C ILE A 82 -9.01 8.45 -11.17
N GLY A 83 -8.31 7.35 -11.42
CA GLY A 83 -7.88 6.98 -12.77
C GLY A 83 -6.85 5.86 -12.81
N GLY A 84 -6.32 5.61 -14.00
CA GLY A 84 -5.24 4.66 -14.25
C GLY A 84 -3.99 5.36 -14.78
N ARG A 85 -3.18 4.63 -15.55
CA ARG A 85 -2.00 5.16 -16.24
C ARG A 85 -2.40 6.20 -17.29
N PRO A 86 -1.91 7.45 -17.22
CA PRO A 86 -2.15 8.45 -18.26
C PRO A 86 -1.47 8.07 -19.58
N ALA A 87 -2.01 8.54 -20.70
CA ALA A 87 -1.37 8.38 -22.02
C ALA A 87 0.01 9.08 -22.01
N GLY A 88 1.00 8.44 -22.64
CA GLY A 88 2.38 8.94 -22.69
C GLY A 88 3.22 8.69 -21.43
N CYS A 89 2.64 8.20 -20.32
CA CYS A 89 3.39 7.82 -19.13
C CYS A 89 3.95 6.39 -19.22
N PRO A 90 5.10 6.09 -18.58
CA PRO A 90 5.64 4.72 -18.47
C PRO A 90 4.74 3.81 -17.62
N SER A 91 5.00 2.49 -17.60
CA SER A 91 4.24 1.54 -16.75
C SER A 91 4.35 1.82 -15.26
N SER A 92 5.51 2.31 -14.81
CA SER A 92 5.71 2.86 -13.46
C SER A 92 5.53 4.38 -13.49
N PHE A 93 4.30 4.84 -13.32
CA PHE A 93 3.93 6.24 -13.61
C PHE A 93 3.76 7.13 -12.38
N CYS A 94 4.34 6.80 -11.22
CA CYS A 94 4.24 7.67 -10.03
C CYS A 94 4.82 9.07 -10.30
N GLY A 95 6.02 9.14 -10.88
CA GLY A 95 6.65 10.41 -11.27
C GLY A 95 5.92 11.13 -12.38
N CYS A 96 5.53 10.41 -13.45
CA CYS A 96 4.80 11.01 -14.58
C CYS A 96 3.45 11.59 -14.15
N GLY A 97 2.68 10.87 -13.33
CA GLY A 97 1.41 11.33 -12.80
C GLY A 97 1.57 12.54 -11.88
N ALA A 98 2.59 12.56 -11.02
CA ALA A 98 2.91 13.72 -10.20
C ALA A 98 3.27 14.95 -11.06
N ALA A 99 4.06 14.76 -12.12
CA ALA A 99 4.41 15.85 -13.04
C ALA A 99 3.18 16.42 -13.75
N LEU A 100 2.27 15.56 -14.22
CA LEU A 100 0.99 16.00 -14.79
C LEU A 100 0.15 16.78 -13.78
N ARG A 101 0.09 16.32 -12.52
CA ARG A 101 -0.69 16.99 -11.46
C ARG A 101 -0.13 18.36 -11.07
N VAL A 102 1.20 18.52 -11.05
CA VAL A 102 1.89 19.74 -10.59
C VAL A 102 2.12 20.74 -11.71
N PHE A 103 2.56 20.26 -12.88
CA PHE A 103 3.01 21.09 -14.02
C PHE A 103 2.04 21.06 -15.20
N GLY A 104 1.02 20.20 -15.18
CA GLY A 104 0.06 20.06 -16.28
C GLY A 104 0.62 19.36 -17.53
N ARG A 105 1.86 18.85 -17.48
CA ARG A 105 2.53 18.19 -18.60
C ARG A 105 3.43 17.05 -18.15
N VAL A 106 3.72 16.14 -19.06
CA VAL A 106 4.74 15.11 -18.85
C VAL A 106 6.12 15.77 -18.86
N VAL A 107 6.92 15.48 -17.84
CA VAL A 107 8.33 15.89 -17.74
C VAL A 107 9.16 14.61 -17.63
N PRO A 108 9.74 14.11 -18.74
CA PRO A 108 10.39 12.79 -18.77
C PRO A 108 11.48 12.60 -17.70
N GLU A 109 12.22 13.67 -17.39
CA GLU A 109 13.27 13.69 -16.38
C GLU A 109 12.73 13.41 -14.97
N LEU A 110 11.43 13.65 -14.74
CA LEU A 110 10.75 13.42 -13.47
C LEU A 110 9.94 12.12 -13.44
N ASN A 111 9.98 11.30 -14.50
CA ASN A 111 9.33 10.00 -14.47
C ASN A 111 9.94 9.09 -13.38
N LEU A 112 11.25 9.19 -13.16
CA LEU A 112 11.94 8.50 -12.08
C LEU A 112 11.76 9.25 -10.76
N ALA A 113 11.13 8.59 -9.78
CA ALA A 113 10.86 9.17 -8.46
C ALA A 113 12.11 9.75 -7.76
N ALA A 114 13.28 9.14 -7.95
CA ALA A 114 14.52 9.62 -7.36
C ALA A 114 14.94 11.03 -7.84
N ASN A 115 14.56 11.42 -9.07
CA ASN A 115 14.92 12.73 -9.61
C ASN A 115 14.15 13.87 -8.94
N TRP A 116 13.00 13.60 -8.33
CA TRP A 116 12.27 14.59 -7.53
C TRP A 116 13.04 15.06 -6.30
N LEU A 117 13.95 14.24 -5.77
CA LEU A 117 14.79 14.61 -4.63
C LEU A 117 15.82 15.70 -4.94
N ARG A 118 15.92 16.14 -6.21
CA ARG A 118 16.75 17.26 -6.65
C ARG A 118 16.10 18.62 -6.36
N PHE A 119 14.78 18.66 -6.19
CA PHE A 119 14.07 19.88 -5.81
C PHE A 119 14.42 20.30 -4.37
N PRO A 120 14.35 21.60 -4.05
CA PRO A 120 14.64 22.09 -2.70
C PRO A 120 13.69 21.46 -1.69
N ARG A 121 14.24 21.04 -0.55
CA ARG A 121 13.45 20.50 0.57
C ARG A 121 12.63 21.62 1.20
N THR A 122 11.42 21.30 1.64
CA THR A 122 10.51 22.27 2.24
C THR A 122 9.61 21.63 3.29
N SER A 123 8.89 22.45 4.05
CA SER A 123 7.84 22.00 4.95
C SER A 123 6.63 21.45 4.17
N PRO A 124 5.92 20.43 4.70
CA PRO A 124 4.68 19.93 4.11
C PRO A 124 3.64 21.04 3.89
N ALA A 125 3.18 21.20 2.66
CA ALA A 125 2.14 22.14 2.26
C ALA A 125 1.37 21.60 1.03
N PRO A 126 0.13 22.05 0.77
CA PRO A 126 -0.59 21.72 -0.45
C PRO A 126 0.22 22.08 -1.71
N GLY A 127 0.24 21.18 -2.69
CA GLY A 127 1.01 21.31 -3.92
C GLY A 127 2.48 20.92 -3.81
N MET A 128 2.99 20.64 -2.61
CA MET A 128 4.32 20.07 -2.43
C MET A 128 4.32 18.58 -2.76
N VAL A 129 5.51 18.03 -2.94
CA VAL A 129 5.67 16.64 -3.36
C VAL A 129 6.44 15.87 -2.30
N ALA A 130 5.89 14.73 -1.89
CA ALA A 130 6.56 13.78 -1.03
C ALA A 130 7.25 12.73 -1.90
N ALA A 131 8.58 12.72 -1.87
CA ALA A 131 9.39 11.86 -2.71
C ALA A 131 10.33 10.97 -1.88
N ARG A 132 10.58 9.77 -2.39
CA ARG A 132 11.67 8.88 -1.96
C ARG A 132 12.17 8.10 -3.17
N ARG A 133 13.24 7.33 -2.99
CA ARG A 133 13.67 6.38 -4.02
C ARG A 133 12.54 5.38 -4.29
N GLY A 134 12.05 5.35 -5.52
CA GLY A 134 11.03 4.41 -5.99
C GLY A 134 9.57 4.87 -5.88
N HIS A 135 9.25 5.94 -5.15
CA HIS A 135 7.86 6.43 -5.08
C HIS A 135 7.75 7.93 -4.84
N VAL A 136 6.71 8.54 -5.41
CA VAL A 136 6.44 9.97 -5.29
C VAL A 136 4.95 10.24 -5.40
N PHE A 137 4.44 11.17 -4.59
CA PHE A 137 3.04 11.61 -4.61
C PHE A 137 2.91 13.09 -4.26
N VAL A 138 1.80 13.71 -4.67
CA VAL A 138 1.53 15.15 -4.45
C VAL A 138 0.66 15.32 -3.21
N LEU A 139 0.99 16.31 -2.38
CA LEU A 139 0.24 16.66 -1.18
C LEU A 139 -0.94 17.56 -1.54
N GLU A 140 -2.15 17.18 -1.15
CA GLU A 140 -3.38 17.90 -1.50
C GLU A 140 -3.97 18.62 -0.29
N GLN A 141 -4.12 17.91 0.83
CA GLN A 141 -4.72 18.46 2.05
C GLN A 141 -4.08 17.83 3.29
N HIS A 142 -3.79 18.64 4.31
CA HIS A 142 -3.32 18.14 5.59
C HIS A 142 -4.47 17.49 6.36
N LEU A 143 -4.25 16.29 6.90
CA LEU A 143 -5.26 15.54 7.67
C LEU A 143 -4.94 15.49 9.17
N GLY A 144 -3.78 16.03 9.59
CA GLY A 144 -3.29 15.98 10.96
C GLY A 144 -1.98 15.18 11.09
N GLY A 145 -1.10 15.63 11.98
CA GLY A 145 0.22 15.02 12.20
C GLY A 145 1.00 14.87 10.89
N ASP A 146 1.50 13.67 10.64
CA ASP A 146 2.22 13.24 9.44
C ASP A 146 1.31 12.66 8.35
N MET A 147 -0.01 12.76 8.48
CA MET A 147 -0.99 12.25 7.51
C MET A 147 -1.48 13.35 6.57
N TRP A 148 -1.47 13.05 5.28
CA TRP A 148 -1.90 13.95 4.20
C TRP A 148 -2.82 13.24 3.22
N MET A 149 -3.83 13.92 2.72
CA MET A 149 -4.53 13.52 1.52
C MET A 149 -3.53 13.66 0.36
N ALA A 150 -3.26 12.54 -0.31
CA ALA A 150 -2.26 12.46 -1.36
C ALA A 150 -2.92 12.12 -2.70
N TYR A 151 -2.53 12.85 -3.73
CA TYR A 151 -2.65 12.40 -5.11
C TYR A 151 -1.50 11.43 -5.39
N ASP A 152 -1.81 10.14 -5.43
CA ASP A 152 -0.85 9.04 -5.45
C ASP A 152 -1.01 8.21 -6.75
N ALA A 153 -0.27 8.61 -7.78
CA ALA A 153 -0.24 7.93 -9.06
C ALA A 153 0.56 6.62 -9.00
N ASN A 154 0.12 5.61 -9.73
CA ASN A 154 0.71 4.27 -9.74
C ASN A 154 0.76 3.64 -8.34
N SER A 155 -0.30 3.82 -7.56
CA SER A 155 -0.49 3.19 -6.26
C SER A 155 -1.56 2.10 -6.34
N GLY A 156 -1.57 1.18 -5.37
CA GLY A 156 -2.59 0.13 -5.23
C GLY A 156 -3.01 -0.54 -6.54
N GLY A 157 -2.12 -1.37 -7.11
CA GLY A 157 -2.42 -2.13 -8.35
C GLY A 157 -2.41 -1.28 -9.63
N HIS A 158 -1.43 -0.38 -9.78
CA HIS A 158 -1.27 0.46 -10.97
C HIS A 158 -2.44 1.43 -11.24
N THR A 159 -3.02 1.99 -10.18
CA THR A 159 -4.07 3.01 -10.26
C THR A 159 -3.59 4.36 -9.75
N THR A 160 -4.34 5.42 -10.04
CA THR A 160 -4.16 6.73 -9.43
C THR A 160 -5.23 6.90 -8.35
N ARG A 161 -4.79 7.18 -7.12
CA ARG A 161 -5.66 7.26 -5.95
C ARG A 161 -5.54 8.60 -5.25
N MET A 162 -6.66 9.08 -4.72
CA MET A 162 -6.71 10.10 -3.67
C MET A 162 -6.95 9.38 -2.35
N HIS A 163 -5.97 9.41 -1.45
CA HIS A 163 -6.09 8.72 -0.16
C HIS A 163 -5.16 9.30 0.91
N ALA A 164 -5.46 9.00 2.16
CA ALA A 164 -4.61 9.37 3.29
C ALA A 164 -3.27 8.62 3.23
N ARG A 165 -2.17 9.37 3.33
CA ARG A 165 -0.80 8.86 3.29
C ARG A 165 0.04 9.50 4.39
N SER A 166 0.81 8.66 5.07
CA SER A 166 1.85 9.13 5.98
C SER A 166 3.06 9.64 5.20
N LEU A 167 3.64 10.74 5.68
CA LEU A 167 4.90 11.28 5.17
C LEU A 167 6.13 10.54 5.69
N ARG A 168 5.99 9.55 6.59
CA ARG A 168 7.13 8.80 7.14
C ARG A 168 7.96 8.16 6.04
N GLY A 169 9.26 8.43 6.06
CA GLY A 169 10.22 7.93 5.06
C GLY A 169 10.16 8.65 3.71
N TYR A 170 9.47 9.78 3.62
CA TYR A 170 9.48 10.66 2.45
C TYR A 170 10.19 11.97 2.78
N THR A 171 10.85 12.53 1.77
CA THR A 171 11.35 13.90 1.77
C THR A 171 10.33 14.77 1.06
N VAL A 172 9.88 15.84 1.72
CA VAL A 172 9.01 16.83 1.06
C VAL A 172 9.87 17.85 0.31
N VAL A 173 9.51 18.07 -0.95
CA VAL A 173 10.22 18.98 -1.85
C VAL A 173 9.27 19.98 -2.48
N ASN A 174 9.79 21.17 -2.82
CA ASN A 174 9.09 22.21 -3.56
C ASN A 174 9.37 22.04 -5.07
N PRO A 175 8.41 21.56 -5.87
CA PRO A 175 8.62 21.33 -7.30
C PRO A 175 8.68 22.63 -8.13
N ARG A 176 8.47 23.81 -7.53
CA ARG A 176 8.43 25.11 -8.22
C ARG A 176 9.62 26.03 -7.92
N GLY A 177 10.59 25.59 -7.12
CA GLY A 177 11.73 26.41 -6.66
C GLY A 177 11.43 27.06 -5.33
#